data_AF-A0A8S3K6A4-F1
#
_entry.id   AF-A0A8S3K6A4-F1
#
_cell.length_a   1.000
_cell.length_b   1.000
_cell.length_c   1.000
_cell.angle_alpha   90.00
_cell.angle_beta   90.00
_cell.angle_gamma   90.00
#
_symmetry.space_group_name_H-M   'P 1'
#
loop_
_entity.id
_entity.type
_entity.pdbx_description
1 polymer ?
#
loop_
_entity_poly.entity_id
_entity_poly.type
_entity_poly.pdbx_seq_one_letter_code
_entity_poly.pdbx_strand_id
1 'polypeptide(L)'
;RGSNNSLTISIAPKHRLLNSPPVDCPFDEYLQTGTRKLTVDELHQHAQDARSLYHEFWTIPTNHLEKLRLCGAGTKNRYGTIIASK
;
A
#
# COMPACT_ATOMS: atom_id res chain seq x y z
N ARG A 1 29.49 25.59 38.85
CA ARG A 1 29.16 25.85 37.43
C ARG A 1 28.72 24.52 36.82
N GLY A 2 27.51 24.06 37.15
CA GLY A 2 26.99 22.73 36.77
C GLY A 2 25.73 22.92 35.94
N SER A 3 25.76 22.45 34.70
CA SER A 3 24.67 22.58 33.73
C SER A 3 23.70 21.42 33.92
N ASN A 4 22.68 21.62 34.74
CA ASN A 4 21.64 20.61 35.01
C ASN A 4 20.52 20.74 33.96
N ASN A 5 20.84 20.62 32.67
CA ASN A 5 19.81 20.62 31.62
C ASN A 5 19.38 19.19 31.35
N SER A 6 18.29 18.76 31.98
CA SER A 6 17.59 17.53 31.60
C SER A 6 16.82 17.77 30.30
N LEU A 7 17.19 17.06 29.24
CA LEU A 7 16.48 17.08 27.95
C LEU A 7 15.28 16.13 28.01
N THR A 8 14.12 16.67 28.38
CA THR A 8 12.86 15.94 28.28
C THR A 8 12.37 15.97 26.84
N ILE A 9 12.59 14.89 26.08
CA ILE A 9 11.97 14.69 24.76
C ILE A 9 10.50 14.35 25.00
N SER A 10 9.62 15.35 24.89
CA SER A 10 8.18 15.10 24.75
C SER A 10 7.94 14.57 23.35
N ILE A 11 7.81 13.24 23.24
CA ILE A 11 7.31 12.59 22.03
C ILE A 11 5.81 12.85 22.00
N ALA A 12 5.41 14.06 21.57
CA ALA A 12 4.05 14.26 21.12
C ALA A 12 3.80 13.19 20.04
N PRO A 13 2.66 12.46 20.05
CA PRO A 13 2.35 11.52 18.98
C PRO A 13 2.02 12.32 17.72
N LYS A 14 3.05 12.86 17.05
CA LYS A 14 3.00 13.29 15.65
C LYS A 14 3.21 12.08 14.76
N HIS A 15 2.45 11.04 15.05
CA HIS A 15 2.02 10.14 14.03
C HIS A 15 0.52 10.05 14.24
N ARG A 16 -0.25 10.74 13.37
CA ARG A 16 -1.37 10.02 12.81
C ARG A 16 -0.73 8.74 12.31
N LEU A 17 -0.92 7.67 13.08
CA LEU A 17 -0.68 6.33 12.56
C LEU A 17 -1.35 6.35 11.19
N LEU A 18 -0.63 5.89 10.17
CA LEU A 18 -1.07 5.76 8.77
C LEU A 18 -2.23 4.74 8.68
N ASN A 19 -3.12 4.73 9.67
CA ASN A 19 -4.13 3.75 10.00
C ASN A 19 -5.53 4.28 9.68
N SER A 20 -5.65 5.53 9.23
CA SER A 20 -6.81 5.90 8.43
C SER A 20 -6.39 5.69 6.97
N PRO A 21 -7.12 4.90 6.16
CA PRO A 21 -6.99 5.07 4.71
C PRO A 21 -7.07 6.57 4.41
N PRO A 22 -6.29 7.09 3.45
CA PRO A 22 -6.47 8.46 3.01
C PRO A 22 -7.96 8.60 2.72
N VAL A 23 -8.62 9.55 3.40
CA VAL A 23 -10.09 9.67 3.45
C VAL A 23 -10.74 9.76 2.06
N ASP A 24 -9.94 9.97 1.00
CA ASP A 24 -10.37 10.02 -0.39
C ASP A 24 -9.36 9.31 -1.32
N CYS A 25 -9.05 8.04 -1.09
CA CYS A 25 -8.34 7.23 -2.09
C CYS A 25 -9.38 6.57 -3.03
N PRO A 26 -9.57 7.06 -4.28
CA PRO A 26 -10.60 6.54 -5.20
C PRO A 26 -10.38 5.06 -5.59
N PHE A 27 -9.20 4.52 -5.29
CA PHE A 27 -8.83 3.13 -5.55
C PHE A 27 -9.26 2.17 -4.45
N ASP A 28 -9.56 2.67 -3.24
CA ASP A 28 -9.91 1.82 -2.09
C ASP A 28 -11.27 1.14 -2.33
N GLU A 29 -12.23 1.86 -2.92
CA GLU A 29 -13.52 1.29 -3.35
C GLU A 29 -13.34 0.19 -4.39
N TYR A 30 -12.49 0.40 -5.40
CA TYR A 30 -12.21 -0.61 -6.42
C TYR A 30 -11.59 -1.87 -5.82
N LEU A 31 -10.63 -1.73 -4.89
CA LEU A 31 -9.99 -2.88 -4.25
C LEU A 31 -10.94 -3.63 -3.31
N GLN A 32 -11.89 -2.94 -2.68
CA GLN A 32 -12.87 -3.55 -1.78
C GLN A 32 -14.04 -4.21 -2.52
N THR A 33 -14.43 -3.69 -3.68
CA THR A 33 -15.62 -4.14 -4.42
C THR A 33 -15.30 -4.91 -5.71
N GLY A 34 -14.10 -4.73 -6.25
CA GLY A 34 -13.64 -5.33 -7.49
C GLY A 34 -13.69 -6.85 -7.43
N THR A 35 -14.57 -7.45 -8.22
CA THR A 35 -14.72 -8.90 -8.31
C THR A 35 -15.16 -9.31 -9.71
N ARG A 36 -14.68 -10.46 -10.17
CA ARG A 36 -15.12 -11.10 -11.40
C ARG A 36 -15.29 -12.59 -11.14
N LYS A 37 -16.55 -13.04 -11.10
CA LYS A 37 -16.87 -14.47 -10.95
C LYS A 37 -16.91 -15.09 -12.33
N LEU A 38 -16.21 -16.20 -12.51
CA LEU A 38 -16.16 -16.95 -13.75
C LEU A 38 -16.68 -18.36 -13.50
N THR A 39 -17.52 -18.84 -14.41
CA THR A 39 -17.82 -20.27 -14.51
C THR A 39 -16.64 -21.02 -15.13
N VAL A 40 -16.67 -22.36 -15.08
CA VAL A 40 -15.56 -23.19 -15.61
C VAL A 40 -15.35 -22.94 -17.10
N ASP A 41 -16.42 -22.80 -17.89
CA ASP A 41 -16.31 -22.59 -19.34
C ASP A 41 -15.78 -21.19 -19.66
N GLU A 42 -16.28 -20.17 -18.94
CA GLU A 42 -15.78 -18.79 -19.07
C GLU A 42 -14.33 -18.65 -18.65
N LEU A 43 -13.88 -19.41 -17.63
CA LEU A 43 -12.48 -19.41 -17.22
C LEU A 43 -11.57 -19.91 -18.34
N HIS A 44 -11.93 -21.01 -19.01
CA HIS A 44 -11.13 -21.56 -20.11
C HIS A 44 -11.07 -20.61 -21.30
N GLN A 45 -12.19 -19.98 -21.64
CA GLN A 45 -12.26 -19.01 -22.74
C GLN A 45 -11.48 -17.74 -22.40
N HIS A 46 -11.65 -17.21 -21.20
CA HIS A 46 -11.03 -15.95 -20.76
C HIS A 46 -9.52 -16.11 -20.55
N ALA A 47 -9.04 -17.29 -20.14
CA ALA A 47 -7.62 -17.61 -20.08
C ALA A 47 -6.92 -17.56 -21.46
N GLN A 48 -7.67 -17.76 -22.55
CA GLN A 48 -7.13 -17.68 -23.91
C GLN A 48 -7.15 -16.25 -24.47
N ASP A 49 -7.94 -15.34 -23.91
CA ASP A 49 -8.00 -13.94 -24.32
C ASP A 49 -7.00 -13.06 -23.55
N ALA A 50 -5.74 -13.12 -23.99
CA ALA A 50 -4.67 -12.32 -23.41
C ALA A 50 -4.91 -10.80 -23.50
N ARG A 51 -5.69 -10.31 -24.47
CA ARG A 51 -5.95 -8.87 -24.62
C ARG A 51 -6.93 -8.39 -23.56
N SER A 52 -8.01 -9.14 -23.33
CA SER A 52 -8.95 -8.80 -22.26
C SER A 52 -8.29 -8.89 -20.89
N LEU A 53 -7.46 -9.91 -20.65
CA LEU A 53 -6.71 -10.05 -19.39
C LEU A 53 -5.70 -8.91 -19.18
N TYR A 54 -4.98 -8.50 -20.21
CA TYR A 54 -4.07 -7.35 -20.14
C TYR A 54 -4.83 -6.10 -19.69
N HIS A 55 -5.97 -5.81 -20.31
CA HIS A 55 -6.75 -4.62 -19.99
C HIS A 55 -7.34 -4.67 -18.58
N GLU A 56 -7.81 -5.85 -18.15
CA GLU A 56 -8.29 -6.06 -16.78
C GLU A 56 -7.17 -5.84 -15.75
N PHE A 57 -6.00 -6.46 -15.97
CA PHE A 57 -4.86 -6.36 -15.06
C PHE A 57 -4.40 -4.91 -14.86
N TRP A 58 -4.29 -4.13 -15.94
CA TRP A 58 -3.85 -2.73 -15.84
C TRP A 58 -4.90 -1.78 -15.26
N THR A 59 -6.14 -2.23 -15.11
CA THR A 59 -7.17 -1.48 -14.40
C THR A 59 -7.01 -1.62 -12.88
N ILE A 60 -6.33 -2.67 -12.39
CA ILE A 60 -6.16 -2.94 -10.97
C ILE A 60 -5.11 -1.97 -10.37
N PRO A 61 -5.47 -1.20 -9.33
CA PRO A 61 -4.52 -0.33 -8.63
C PRO A 61 -3.42 -1.14 -7.95
N THR A 62 -2.17 -0.67 -8.00
CA THR A 62 -1.02 -1.40 -7.43
C THR A 62 -1.00 -1.44 -5.90
N ASN A 63 -1.74 -0.54 -5.24
CA ASN A 63 -1.79 -0.39 -3.78
C ASN A 63 -0.40 -0.28 -3.11
N HIS A 64 0.59 0.26 -3.82
CA HIS A 64 1.94 0.43 -3.28
C HIS A 64 2.00 1.63 -2.32
N LEU A 65 2.68 1.45 -1.19
CA LEU A 65 3.00 2.55 -0.29
C LEU A 65 4.07 3.44 -0.90
N GLU A 66 3.71 4.66 -1.31
CA GLU A 66 4.67 5.60 -1.89
C GLU A 66 5.78 6.03 -0.91
N LYS A 67 5.47 6.10 0.39
CA LYS A 67 6.38 6.65 1.40
C LYS A 67 6.24 5.92 2.74
N LEU A 68 7.21 5.07 3.05
CA LEU A 68 7.39 4.57 4.42
C LEU A 68 8.28 5.52 5.21
N ARG A 69 7.69 6.29 6.13
CA ARG A 69 8.43 7.18 7.04
C ARG A 69 8.95 6.43 8.26
N LEU A 70 9.71 5.35 8.03
CA LEU A 70 10.38 4.62 9.10
C LEU A 70 11.89 4.76 8.92
N CYS A 71 12.55 5.38 9.90
CA CYS A 71 14.00 5.55 9.90
C CYS A 71 14.67 4.17 9.79
N GLY A 72 15.62 4.03 8.86
CA GLY A 72 16.30 2.76 8.60
C GLY A 72 15.51 1.73 7.79
N ALA A 73 14.31 2.04 7.28
CA ALA A 73 13.58 1.11 6.41
C ALA A 73 14.35 0.74 5.14
N GLY A 74 15.14 1.67 4.59
CA GLY A 74 15.94 1.45 3.39
C GLY A 74 17.08 0.43 3.57
N THR A 75 17.51 0.13 4.81
CA THR A 75 18.60 -0.84 5.03
C THR A 75 18.10 -2.28 5.15
N LYS A 76 16.80 -2.48 5.41
CA LYS A 76 16.18 -3.80 5.55
C LYS A 76 15.37 -4.25 4.33
N ASN A 77 15.10 -3.33 3.40
CA ASN A 77 14.39 -3.63 2.17
C ASN A 77 15.37 -3.73 1.00
N ARG A 78 15.35 -4.84 0.27
CA ARG A 78 16.17 -5.01 -0.96
C ARG A 78 15.74 -4.02 -2.05
N TYR A 79 14.44 -3.73 -2.14
CA TYR A 79 13.87 -2.79 -3.10
C TYR A 79 13.24 -1.62 -2.34
N GLY A 80 13.63 -0.39 -2.66
CA GLY A 80 13.17 0.79 -1.93
C GLY A 80 11.69 1.14 -2.14
N THR A 81 11.09 0.66 -3.23
CA THR A 81 9.69 0.94 -3.62
C THR A 81 8.73 -0.21 -3.30
N ILE A 82 9.24 -1.43 -3.08
CA ILE A 82 8.43 -2.59 -2.72
C ILE A 82 8.53 -2.75 -1.21
N ILE A 83 7.52 -2.25 -0.52
CA ILE A 83 7.47 -2.19 0.93
C ILE A 83 6.27 -3.01 1.39
N ALA A 84 6.45 -3.82 2.44
CA ALA A 84 5.35 -4.54 3.04
C ALA A 84 4.29 -3.56 3.56
N SER A 85 3.06 -3.71 3.07
CA SER A 85 1.88 -3.11 3.73
C SER A 85 1.64 -3.82 5.05
N LYS A 86 1.24 -3.07 6.08
CA LYS A 86 1.01 -3.60 7.43
C LYS A 86 -0.44 -4.02 7.61
#